data_AF-A0A975BD12-F1
#
_entry.id   AF-A0A975BD12-F1
#
_cell.length_a   1.000
_cell.length_b   1.000
_cell.length_c   1.000
_cell.angle_alpha   90.00
_cell.angle_beta   90.00
_cell.angle_gamma   90.00
#
_symmetry.space_group_name_H-M   'P 1'
#
loop_
_entity.id
_entity.type
_entity.pdbx_description
1 polymer ?
#
loop_
_entity_poly.entity_id
_entity_poly.type
_entity_poly.pdbx_seq_one_letter_code
_entity_poly.pdbx_strand_id
1 'polypeptide(L)'
;MKRGELYRVQNPSARDPKKYRVFVVVSRQILIDSKFSTVICAPIYTVYDSLASQVQVGINEGLRHESSIHCDELVSLPKSVLTNFIGTLSQKK
;
A
#
# COMPACT_ATOMS: atom_id res chain seq x y z
N MET A 1 -4.57 -0.11 12.21
CA MET A 1 -4.49 0.29 10.80
C MET A 1 -4.91 1.74 10.69
N LYS A 2 -4.09 2.57 10.06
CA LYS A 2 -4.34 3.99 9.80
C LYS A 2 -4.11 4.29 8.34
N ARG A 3 -4.71 5.38 7.86
CA ARG A 3 -4.41 5.90 6.52
C ARG A 3 -2.92 6.24 6.43
N GLY A 4 -2.29 5.86 5.32
CA GLY A 4 -0.87 6.07 5.06
C GLY A 4 0.05 4.99 5.64
N GLU A 5 -0.47 3.99 6.35
CA GLU A 5 0.35 2.85 6.80
C GLU A 5 0.63 1.88 5.64
N LEU A 6 1.85 1.34 5.62
CA LEU A 6 2.34 0.38 4.65
C LEU A 6 2.33 -1.03 5.25
N TYR A 7 1.82 -1.99 4.49
CA TYR A 7 1.70 -3.38 4.90
C TYR A 7 2.20 -4.33 3.82
N ARG A 8 2.95 -5.36 4.22
CA ARG A 8 3.35 -6.46 3.33
C ARG A 8 2.28 -7.56 3.32
N VAL A 9 1.64 -7.72 2.17
CA VAL A 9 0.62 -8.75 1.92
C VAL A 9 1.27 -9.93 1.20
N GLN A 10 0.99 -11.15 1.67
CA GLN A 10 1.40 -12.39 1.00
C GLN A 10 0.35 -12.79 -0.04
N ASN A 11 0.80 -13.29 -1.19
CA ASN A 11 -0.05 -13.78 -2.29
C ASN A 11 -1.21 -12.81 -2.64
N PRO A 12 -0.90 -11.57 -3.02
CA PRO A 12 -1.93 -10.52 -3.18
C PRO A 12 -2.95 -10.83 -4.30
N SER A 13 -2.58 -11.63 -5.30
CA SER A 13 -3.52 -12.24 -6.24
C SER A 13 -2.93 -13.50 -6.86
N ALA A 14 -3.79 -14.38 -7.39
CA ALA A 14 -3.33 -15.57 -8.14
C ALA A 14 -2.57 -15.23 -9.44
N ARG A 15 -2.67 -13.98 -9.92
CA ARG A 15 -2.00 -13.51 -11.14
C ARG A 15 -0.70 -12.73 -10.86
N ASP A 16 -0.43 -12.37 -9.61
CA ASP A 16 0.82 -11.68 -9.25
C ASP A 16 1.93 -12.74 -9.12
N PRO A 17 3.00 -12.66 -9.94
CA PRO A 17 4.10 -13.61 -9.84
C PRO A 17 4.89 -13.47 -8.53
N LYS A 18 4.75 -12.35 -7.80
CA LYS A 18 5.46 -12.14 -6.53
C LYS A 18 4.70 -12.76 -5.36
N LYS A 19 5.43 -13.53 -4.54
CA LYS A 19 4.94 -14.12 -3.27
C LYS A 19 4.46 -13.09 -2.25
N TYR A 20 4.93 -11.86 -2.35
CA TYR A 20 4.57 -10.77 -1.45
C TYR A 20 4.67 -9.42 -2.15
N ARG A 21 3.81 -8.50 -1.73
CA ARG A 21 3.83 -7.11 -2.17
C ARG A 21 3.46 -6.17 -1.04
N VAL A 22 4.02 -4.96 -1.06
CA VAL A 22 3.69 -3.91 -0.10
C VAL A 22 2.55 -3.07 -0.66
N PHE A 23 1.60 -2.73 0.20
CA PHE A 23 0.47 -1.86 -0.11
C PHE A 23 0.43 -0.72 0.90
N VAL A 24 0.00 0.46 0.46
CA VAL A 24 -0.35 1.56 1.34
C VAL A 24 -1.87 1.67 1.47
N VAL A 25 -2.35 1.91 2.69
CA VAL A 25 -3.78 2.12 2.96
C VAL A 25 -4.17 3.56 2.64
N VAL A 26 -5.07 3.77 1.68
CA VAL A 26 -5.45 5.12 1.21
C VAL A 26 -6.86 5.54 1.62
N SER A 27 -7.65 4.57 2.12
CA SER A 27 -9.01 4.82 2.61
C SER A 27 -9.04 5.87 3.73
N ARG A 28 -10.13 6.64 3.79
CA ARG A 28 -10.37 7.57 4.90
C ARG A 28 -10.47 6.84 6.23
N GLN A 29 -9.99 7.46 7.31
CA GLN A 29 -9.89 6.83 8.63
C GLN A 29 -11.25 6.30 9.15
N ILE A 30 -12.33 7.05 8.95
CA ILE A 30 -13.70 6.62 9.34
C ILE A 30 -14.11 5.29 8.68
N LEU A 31 -13.68 5.03 7.44
CA LEU A 31 -13.95 3.76 6.76
C LEU A 31 -13.07 2.63 7.34
N ILE A 32 -11.81 2.93 7.62
CA ILE A 32 -10.87 2.00 8.24
C ILE A 32 -11.38 1.56 9.63
N ASP A 33 -11.93 2.47 10.43
CA ASP A 33 -12.40 2.18 11.79
C ASP A 33 -13.81 1.54 11.82
N SER A 34 -14.50 1.52 10.68
CA SER A 34 -15.83 0.92 10.57
C SER A 34 -15.82 -0.62 10.50
N LYS A 35 -17.01 -1.21 10.51
CA LYS A 35 -17.23 -2.65 10.34
C LYS A 35 -17.01 -3.18 8.91
N PHE A 36 -16.70 -2.32 7.93
CA PHE A 36 -16.34 -2.80 6.59
C PHE A 36 -15.15 -3.76 6.68
N SER A 37 -15.25 -4.91 6.02
CA SER A 37 -14.22 -5.96 6.06
C SER A 37 -13.03 -5.65 5.15
N THR A 38 -13.16 -4.69 4.24
CA THR A 38 -12.13 -4.30 3.28
C THR A 38 -11.77 -2.82 3.40
N VAL A 39 -10.60 -2.48 2.86
CA VAL A 39 -10.11 -1.12 2.69
C VAL A 39 -9.48 -0.97 1.30
N ILE A 40 -9.58 0.24 0.73
CA ILE A 40 -8.87 0.61 -0.49
C ILE A 40 -7.39 0.86 -0.18
N CYS A 41 -6.55 0.23 -1.00
CA CYS A 41 -5.09 0.26 -0.95
C CYS A 41 -4.51 0.55 -2.34
N ALA A 42 -3.28 1.06 -2.37
CA ALA A 42 -2.48 1.20 -3.59
C ALA A 42 -1.22 0.31 -3.51
N PRO A 43 -0.86 -0.42 -4.58
CA PRO A 43 0.34 -1.25 -4.60
C PRO A 43 1.62 -0.39 -4.66
N ILE A 44 2.69 -0.93 -4.10
CA ILE A 44 4.03 -0.35 -4.19
C ILE A 44 4.92 -1.25 -5.05
N TYR A 45 5.55 -0.64 -6.05
CA TYR A 45 6.48 -1.27 -6.97
C TYR A 45 7.87 -0.65 -6.88
N THR A 46 8.89 -1.40 -7.27
CA THR A 46 10.27 -0.91 -7.33
C THR A 46 10.54 -0.04 -8.56
N VAL A 47 9.65 -0.08 -9.55
CA VAL A 47 9.74 0.70 -10.79
C VAL A 47 9.05 2.03 -10.59
N TYR A 48 9.65 3.11 -11.10
CA TYR A 48 9.08 4.45 -11.14
C TYR A 48 9.30 5.03 -12.53
N ASP A 49 8.20 5.34 -13.21
CA ASP A 49 8.15 5.81 -14.60
C ASP A 49 7.84 7.31 -14.69
N SER A 50 7.88 8.02 -13.55
CA SER A 50 7.59 9.46 -13.47
C SER A 50 6.21 9.87 -13.96
N LEU A 51 5.22 8.98 -13.81
CA LEU A 51 3.82 9.28 -14.11
C LEU A 51 3.20 10.15 -13.01
N ALA A 52 2.23 10.99 -13.37
CA ALA A 52 1.48 11.79 -12.39
C ALA A 52 0.66 10.93 -11.41
N SER A 53 0.33 9.69 -11.80
CA SER A 53 -0.30 8.68 -10.95
C SER A 53 0.68 7.94 -10.04
N GLN A 54 1.97 8.27 -10.07
CA GLN A 54 2.98 7.62 -9.25
C GLN A 54 3.55 8.54 -8.16
N VAL A 55 3.61 8.04 -6.93
CA VAL A 55 4.19 8.77 -5.78
C VAL A 55 5.45 8.06 -5.33
N GLN A 56 6.58 8.75 -5.36
CA GLN A 56 7.87 8.20 -4.94
C GLN A 56 7.90 7.93 -3.43
N VAL A 57 8.37 6.74 -3.06
CA VAL A 57 8.54 6.26 -1.67
C VAL A 57 9.82 5.44 -1.56
N GLY A 58 10.35 5.29 -0.36
CA GLY A 58 11.60 4.56 -0.20
C GLY A 58 11.92 4.26 1.25
N ILE A 59 13.21 4.36 1.55
CA ILE A 59 13.78 3.94 2.84
C ILE A 59 13.16 4.71 4.01
N ASN A 60 12.80 5.97 3.80
CA ASN A 60 12.16 6.83 4.81
C ASN A 60 10.77 6.33 5.24
N GLU A 61 10.10 5.55 4.39
CA GLU A 61 8.79 4.94 4.68
C GLU A 61 8.91 3.47 5.15
N GLY A 62 10.13 2.98 5.39
CA GLY A 62 10.40 1.61 5.85
C GLY A 62 10.64 0.59 4.74
N LEU A 63 10.71 1.03 3.48
CA LEU A 63 11.04 0.15 2.35
C LEU A 63 12.55 -0.14 2.28
N ARG A 64 12.95 -1.21 1.58
CA ARG A 64 14.36 -1.59 1.46
C ARG A 64 15.13 -0.80 0.40
N HIS A 65 14.42 -0.17 -0.52
CA HIS A 65 14.95 0.56 -1.67
C HIS A 65 13.89 1.55 -2.15
N GLU A 66 14.32 2.46 -3.02
CA GLU A 66 13.41 3.36 -3.72
C GLU A 66 12.35 2.58 -4.50
N SER A 67 11.15 3.14 -4.52
CA SER A 67 9.92 2.51 -4.99
C SER A 67 8.90 3.59 -5.32
N SER A 68 7.75 3.19 -5.84
CA SER A 68 6.65 4.09 -6.09
C SER A 68 5.31 3.44 -5.78
N ILE A 69 4.39 4.26 -5.27
CA ILE A 69 2.98 3.93 -5.14
C ILE A 69 2.32 4.18 -6.49
N HIS A 70 1.56 3.21 -7.00
CA HIS A 70 0.82 3.35 -8.26
C HIS A 70 -0.65 3.64 -7.96
N CYS A 71 -1.06 4.90 -8.06
CA CYS A 71 -2.38 5.40 -7.63
C CYS A 71 -3.51 5.10 -8.61
N ASP A 72 -3.18 4.64 -9.81
CA ASP A 72 -4.09 4.14 -10.85
C ASP A 72 -4.40 2.64 -10.70
N GLU A 73 -3.64 1.92 -9.87
CA GLU A 73 -3.83 0.49 -9.59
C GLU A 73 -4.52 0.23 -8.23
N LEU A 74 -5.49 1.06 -7.84
CA LEU A 74 -6.18 0.89 -6.56
C LEU A 74 -6.92 -0.45 -6.47
N VAL A 75 -6.79 -1.10 -5.31
CA VAL A 75 -7.43 -2.38 -5.02
C VAL A 75 -8.14 -2.35 -3.67
N SER A 76 -9.23 -3.13 -3.55
CA SER A 76 -9.91 -3.38 -2.29
C SER A 76 -9.34 -4.64 -1.65
N LEU A 77 -8.68 -4.52 -0.50
CA LEU A 77 -8.09 -5.64 0.22
C LEU A 77 -8.85 -5.92 1.53
N PRO A 78 -9.03 -7.20 1.91
CA PRO A 78 -9.52 -7.55 3.24
C PRO A 78 -8.60 -7.01 4.34
N LYS A 79 -9.18 -6.44 5.40
CA LYS A 79 -8.41 -5.96 6.56
C LYS A 79 -7.59 -7.08 7.20
N SER A 80 -8.07 -8.33 7.13
CA SER A 80 -7.41 -9.53 7.66
C SER A 80 -6.07 -9.88 7.00
N VAL A 81 -5.80 -9.39 5.78
CA VAL A 81 -4.51 -9.67 5.11
C VAL A 81 -3.44 -8.60 5.39
N LEU A 82 -3.83 -7.48 6.02
CA LEU A 82 -2.96 -6.34 6.32
C LEU A 82 -2.36 -6.47 7.74
N THR A 83 -1.55 -7.52 7.94
CA THR A 83 -1.01 -7.89 9.26
C THR A 83 0.46 -7.55 9.45
N ASN A 84 1.24 -7.42 8.37
CA ASN A 84 2.68 -7.16 8.44
C ASN A 84 2.99 -5.69 8.21
N PHE A 85 2.98 -4.88 9.27
CA PHE A 85 3.32 -3.46 9.20
C PHE A 85 4.78 -3.24 8.75
N ILE A 86 4.99 -2.24 7.90
CA ILE A 86 6.31 -1.85 7.36
C ILE A 86 6.69 -0.44 7.79
N GLY A 87 5.75 0.50 7.73
CA GLY A 87 6.02 1.90 8.02
C GLY A 87 4.82 2.79 7.71
N THR A 88 5.04 4.10 7.64
CA THR A 88 3.98 5.08 7.42
C THR A 88 4.48 6.18 6.50
N LEU A 89 3.61 6.65 5.61
CA LEU A 89 3.90 7.82 4.77
C LEU A 89 4.12 9.06 5.63
N SER A 90 5.06 9.91 5.20
CA SER A 90 5.17 11.27 5.71
C SER A 90 3.90 12.07 5.41
N GLN A 91 3.55 13.05 6.24
CA GLN A 91 2.35 13.89 6.02
C GLN A 91 2.33 14.66 4.70
N LYS A 92 3.49 14.87 4.07
CA LYS A 92 3.61 15.58 2.79
C LYS A 92 3.16 14.74 1.59
N LYS A 93 3.09 13.41 1.74
CA LYS A 93 2.65 12.46 0.71
C LYS A 93 1.18 12.10 0.92
#